data_AF-A0A7D7XEN5-F1
#
_entry.id   AF-A0A7D7XEN5-F1
#
_cell.length_a   1.000
_cell.length_b   1.000
_cell.length_c   1.000
_cell.angle_alpha   90.00
_cell.angle_beta   90.00
_cell.angle_gamma   90.00
#
_symmetry.space_group_name_H-M   'P 1'
#
loop_
_entity.id
_entity.type
_entity.pdbx_description
1 polymer ?
#
loop_
_entity_poly.entity_id
_entity_poly.type
_entity_poly.pdbx_seq_one_letter_code
_entity_poly.pdbx_strand_id
1 'polypeptide(L)'
;MMSISASSTVAAVPVPAAETAQREVELRCFSYEERFGVMGAMLEALDQCGCWVESREAVSATQVEMLFTARLSGVDELYSGLIGAGVEMSRDSHLAMTWLCTRRRHQPEGASPFATVGVRLEMSFLEQTEMEAGFVAQGLA
;
A
#
# COMPACT_ATOMS: atom_id res chain seq x y z
N MET A 1 45.19 -14.03 10.91
CA MET A 1 44.69 -14.76 9.73
C MET A 1 43.20 -14.99 9.91
N MET A 2 42.42 -14.37 9.02
CA MET A 2 41.05 -14.68 8.55
C MET A 2 39.92 -14.80 9.58
N SER A 3 39.18 -13.68 9.76
CA SER A 3 37.79 -13.68 10.23
C SER A 3 36.83 -13.65 9.02
N ILE A 4 35.78 -14.46 9.11
CA ILE A 4 34.89 -14.88 8.03
C ILE A 4 33.76 -13.85 7.92
N SER A 5 33.61 -13.24 6.75
CA SER A 5 32.53 -12.30 6.44
C SER A 5 31.28 -13.09 6.00
N ALA A 6 30.20 -13.03 6.78
CA ALA A 6 28.92 -13.61 6.41
C ALA A 6 28.15 -12.60 5.53
N SER A 7 28.37 -12.70 4.22
CA SER A 7 27.57 -11.98 3.23
C SER A 7 26.23 -12.70 3.09
N SER A 8 25.19 -12.18 3.73
CA SER A 8 23.82 -12.71 3.62
C SER A 8 23.23 -12.30 2.27
N THR A 9 23.44 -13.12 1.25
CA THR A 9 22.72 -13.02 -0.02
C THR A 9 21.27 -13.44 0.21
N VAL A 10 20.38 -12.45 0.34
CA VAL A 10 18.94 -12.69 0.17
C VAL A 10 18.75 -13.10 -1.28
N ALA A 11 18.48 -14.38 -1.50
CA ALA A 11 18.13 -14.90 -2.81
C ALA A 11 16.89 -14.15 -3.31
N ALA A 12 17.05 -13.39 -4.39
CA ALA A 12 15.94 -12.84 -5.14
C ALA A 12 15.09 -14.01 -5.64
N VAL A 13 13.90 -14.18 -5.05
CA VAL A 13 12.90 -15.12 -5.54
C VAL A 13 12.52 -14.67 -6.95
N PRO A 14 12.58 -15.55 -7.96
CA PRO A 14 12.29 -15.16 -9.34
C PRO A 14 10.82 -14.73 -9.45
N VAL A 15 10.61 -13.46 -9.79
CA VAL A 15 9.32 -12.91 -10.22
C VAL A 15 8.90 -13.69 -11.48
N PRO A 16 7.75 -14.39 -11.49
CA PRO A 16 7.30 -15.07 -12.70
C PRO A 16 6.97 -14.02 -13.76
N ALA A 17 7.85 -13.91 -14.76
CA ALA A 17 7.64 -13.14 -15.97
C ALA A 17 6.55 -13.80 -16.82
N ALA A 18 5.29 -13.58 -16.45
CA ALA A 18 4.13 -13.88 -17.27
C ALA A 18 3.54 -12.55 -17.77
N GLU A 19 4.13 -12.06 -18.85
CA GLU A 19 3.67 -10.95 -19.69
C GLU A 19 2.25 -11.23 -20.19
N THR A 20 1.27 -10.85 -19.39
CA THR A 20 -0.13 -10.68 -19.77
C THR A 20 -0.44 -9.29 -19.29
N ALA A 21 -0.61 -8.30 -20.17
CA ALA A 21 -0.83 -6.88 -19.85
C ALA A 21 -1.51 -6.69 -18.48
N GLN A 22 -0.67 -6.54 -17.45
CA GLN A 22 -1.11 -6.62 -16.07
C GLN A 22 -1.83 -5.31 -15.82
N ARG A 23 -3.16 -5.34 -15.74
CA ARG A 23 -3.96 -4.15 -15.46
C ARG A 23 -3.48 -3.57 -14.14
N GLU A 24 -2.69 -2.51 -14.22
CA GLU A 24 -2.23 -1.76 -13.08
C GLU A 24 -3.41 -0.93 -12.56
N VAL A 25 -3.67 -1.04 -11.26
CA VAL A 25 -4.68 -0.25 -10.57
C VAL A 25 -4.00 0.85 -9.80
N GLU A 26 -4.42 2.09 -10.03
CA GLU A 26 -3.92 3.25 -9.32
C GLU A 26 -4.80 3.55 -8.10
N LEU A 27 -4.16 3.61 -6.93
CA LEU A 27 -4.79 3.95 -5.66
C LEU A 27 -4.17 5.24 -5.12
N ARG A 28 -4.98 6.27 -4.96
CA ARG A 28 -4.65 7.50 -4.23
C ARG A 28 -5.20 7.40 -2.84
N CYS A 29 -4.28 7.36 -1.88
CA CYS A 29 -4.54 7.13 -0.48
C CYS A 29 -4.00 8.29 0.35
N PHE A 30 -4.60 8.49 1.52
CA PHE A 30 -4.18 9.49 2.47
C PHE A 30 -4.33 8.98 3.91
N SER A 31 -3.62 9.59 4.84
CA SER A 31 -3.83 9.34 6.27
C SER A 31 -3.50 10.58 7.09
N TYR A 32 -4.24 10.77 8.18
CA TYR A 32 -4.01 11.80 9.20
C TYR A 32 -3.14 11.29 10.36
N GLU A 33 -2.82 10.01 10.37
CA GLU A 33 -2.03 9.35 11.39
C GLU A 33 -0.53 9.49 11.08
N GLU A 34 0.31 9.21 12.08
CA GLU A 34 1.77 9.32 11.93
C GLU A 34 2.28 8.34 10.86
N ARG A 35 3.11 8.86 9.94
CA ARG A 35 3.68 8.11 8.81
C ARG A 35 4.30 6.78 9.22
N PHE A 36 5.08 6.72 10.29
CA PHE A 36 5.72 5.47 10.71
C PHE A 36 4.72 4.41 11.17
N GLY A 37 3.70 4.81 11.93
CA GLY A 37 2.63 3.92 12.39
C GLY A 37 1.82 3.35 11.23
N VAL A 38 1.30 4.22 10.37
CA VAL A 38 0.50 3.81 9.20
C VAL A 38 1.30 2.94 8.25
N MET A 39 2.54 3.30 7.96
CA MET A 39 3.36 2.50 7.05
C MET A 39 3.66 1.11 7.61
N GLY A 40 3.87 0.99 8.93
CA GLY A 40 4.05 -0.30 9.59
C GLY A 40 2.79 -1.17 9.46
N ALA A 41 1.65 -0.63 9.85
CA ALA A 41 0.36 -1.33 9.78
C ALA A 41 -0.04 -1.70 8.34
N MET A 42 0.22 -0.81 7.37
CA MET A 42 -0.04 -1.06 5.95
C MET A 42 0.84 -2.18 5.40
N LEU A 43 2.13 -2.21 5.73
CA LEU A 43 3.04 -3.28 5.30
C LEU A 43 2.67 -4.62 5.94
N GLU A 44 2.25 -4.62 7.20
CA GLU A 44 1.72 -5.81 7.86
C GLU A 44 0.45 -6.32 7.16
N ALA A 45 -0.48 -5.44 6.81
CA ALA A 45 -1.68 -5.82 6.06
C ALA A 45 -1.35 -6.41 4.68
N LEU A 46 -0.37 -5.84 3.97
CA LEU A 46 0.11 -6.36 2.69
C LEU A 46 0.71 -7.77 2.83
N ASP A 47 1.53 -7.99 3.85
CA ASP A 47 2.14 -9.30 4.13
C ASP A 47 1.08 -10.36 4.46
N GLN A 48 0.13 -10.04 5.35
CA GLN A 48 -0.96 -10.93 5.74
C GLN A 48 -1.86 -11.33 4.56
N CYS A 49 -2.02 -10.45 3.56
CA CYS A 49 -2.79 -10.72 2.34
C CYS A 49 -1.98 -11.49 1.29
N GLY A 50 -0.67 -11.69 1.50
CA GLY A 50 0.25 -12.28 0.55
C GLY A 50 0.41 -11.42 -0.70
N CYS A 51 0.49 -10.10 -0.52
CA CYS A 51 0.94 -9.16 -1.54
C CYS A 51 2.46 -9.23 -1.68
N TRP A 52 2.94 -8.92 -2.87
CA TRP A 52 4.36 -8.85 -3.17
C TRP A 52 4.76 -7.40 -3.44
N VAL A 53 5.52 -6.78 -2.53
CA VAL A 53 5.98 -5.40 -2.70
C VAL A 53 7.19 -5.38 -3.64
N GLU A 54 7.06 -4.65 -4.74
CA GLU A 54 8.10 -4.51 -5.76
C GLU A 54 8.98 -3.29 -5.50
N SER A 55 8.35 -2.17 -5.16
CA SER A 55 9.07 -0.95 -4.80
C SER A 55 8.31 -0.16 -3.74
N ARG A 56 9.08 0.59 -2.94
CA ARG A 56 8.57 1.56 -1.99
C ARG A 56 9.52 2.74 -2.00
N GLU A 57 9.02 3.90 -2.40
CA GLU A 57 9.82 5.11 -2.57
C GLU A 57 9.20 6.28 -1.81
N ALA A 58 10.03 7.00 -1.06
CA ALA A 58 9.62 8.27 -0.47
C ALA A 58 9.80 9.37 -1.53
N VAL A 59 8.69 9.81 -2.14
CA VAL A 59 8.71 10.86 -3.17
C VAL A 59 8.89 12.24 -2.54
N SER A 60 8.38 12.43 -1.32
CA SER A 60 8.56 13.67 -0.55
C SER A 60 8.53 13.40 0.96
N ALA A 61 8.62 14.47 1.76
CA ALA A 61 8.46 14.38 3.21
C ALA A 61 7.08 13.81 3.62
N THR A 62 6.04 14.13 2.84
CA THR A 62 4.65 13.75 3.11
C THR A 62 4.09 12.74 2.13
N GLN A 63 4.87 12.28 1.13
CA GLN A 63 4.38 11.34 0.13
C GLN A 63 5.26 10.11 -0.02
N VAL A 64 4.59 8.96 -0.19
CA VAL A 64 5.20 7.66 -0.48
C VAL A 64 4.48 7.05 -1.66
N GLU A 65 5.24 6.51 -2.60
CA GLU A 65 4.71 5.64 -3.65
C GLU A 65 5.12 4.20 -3.37
N MET A 66 4.21 3.27 -3.66
CA MET A 66 4.44 1.84 -3.54
C MET A 66 3.90 1.12 -4.76
N LEU A 67 4.72 0.24 -5.33
CA LEU A 67 4.30 -0.72 -6.34
C LEU A 67 4.28 -2.10 -5.70
N PHE A 68 3.14 -2.78 -5.81
CA PHE A 68 3.02 -4.14 -5.33
C PHE A 68 2.04 -4.95 -6.17
N THR A 69 2.24 -6.26 -6.18
CA THR A 69 1.34 -7.21 -6.82
C THR A 69 0.45 -7.86 -5.76
N ALA A 70 -0.87 -7.83 -5.96
CA ALA A 70 -1.86 -8.45 -5.08
C ALA A 70 -2.50 -9.66 -5.74
N ARG A 71 -2.80 -10.71 -4.96
CA ARG A 71 -3.64 -11.83 -5.41
C ARG A 71 -5.10 -11.41 -5.36
N LEU A 72 -5.85 -11.66 -6.44
CA LEU A 72 -7.29 -11.35 -6.47
C LEU A 72 -8.08 -12.11 -5.39
N SER A 73 -7.59 -13.28 -4.95
CA SER A 73 -8.19 -14.07 -3.88
C SER A 73 -8.08 -13.42 -2.50
N GLY A 74 -7.22 -12.43 -2.29
CA GLY A 74 -7.02 -11.74 -1.01
C GLY A 74 -7.43 -10.26 -1.04
N VAL A 75 -8.14 -9.82 -2.09
CA VAL A 75 -8.36 -8.39 -2.32
C VAL A 75 -9.41 -7.77 -1.39
N ASP A 76 -10.34 -8.57 -0.85
CA ASP A 76 -11.31 -8.09 0.15
C ASP A 76 -10.59 -7.86 1.50
N GLU A 77 -9.74 -8.80 1.88
CA GLU A 77 -8.91 -8.74 3.08
C GLU A 77 -7.93 -7.56 2.97
N LEU A 78 -7.26 -7.41 1.83
CA LEU A 78 -6.39 -6.26 1.55
C LEU A 78 -7.14 -4.94 1.71
N TYR A 79 -8.32 -4.83 1.10
CA TYR A 79 -9.11 -3.60 1.20
C TYR A 79 -9.45 -3.27 2.65
N SER A 80 -9.93 -4.26 3.42
CA SER A 80 -10.23 -4.06 4.84
C SER A 80 -9.00 -3.76 5.69
N GLY A 81 -7.87 -4.39 5.39
CA GLY A 81 -6.60 -4.20 6.10
C GLY A 81 -6.02 -2.81 5.89
N LEU A 82 -6.11 -2.28 4.66
CA LEU A 82 -5.70 -0.89 4.37
C LEU A 82 -6.56 0.10 5.19
N ILE A 83 -7.88 -0.04 5.18
CA ILE A 83 -8.76 0.82 5.98
C ILE A 83 -8.46 0.67 7.49
N GLY A 84 -8.27 -0.56 7.97
CA GLY A 84 -7.92 -0.84 9.36
C GLY A 84 -6.56 -0.28 9.80
N ALA A 85 -5.63 -0.12 8.86
CA ALA A 85 -4.33 0.53 9.08
C ALA A 85 -4.40 2.07 9.14
N GLY A 86 -5.60 2.66 9.05
CA GLY A 86 -5.79 4.11 9.03
C GLY A 86 -5.51 4.75 7.66
N VAL A 87 -5.57 3.95 6.59
CA VAL A 87 -5.49 4.44 5.22
C VAL A 87 -6.88 4.85 4.75
N GLU A 88 -7.03 6.11 4.39
CA GLU A 88 -8.18 6.65 3.68
C GLU A 88 -7.91 6.64 2.17
N MET A 89 -8.96 6.59 1.37
CA MET A 89 -8.85 6.48 -0.09
C MET A 89 -9.67 7.55 -0.79
N SER A 90 -9.19 7.99 -1.95
CA SER A 90 -10.01 8.79 -2.84
C SER A 90 -11.24 7.99 -3.28
N ARG A 91 -12.30 8.69 -3.72
CA ARG A 91 -13.50 8.04 -4.25
C ARG A 91 -13.18 7.06 -5.38
N ASP A 92 -12.29 7.46 -6.30
CA ASP A 92 -11.92 6.62 -7.44
C ASP A 92 -11.16 5.38 -7.00
N SER A 93 -10.34 5.50 -5.95
CA SER A 93 -9.60 4.37 -5.36
C SER A 93 -10.52 3.41 -4.61
N HIS A 94 -11.52 3.92 -3.87
CA HIS A 94 -12.58 3.10 -3.30
C HIS A 94 -13.37 2.34 -4.39
N LEU A 95 -13.69 3.00 -5.51
CA LEU A 95 -14.36 2.37 -6.64
C LEU A 95 -13.48 1.30 -7.30
N ALA A 96 -12.19 1.57 -7.47
CA ALA A 96 -11.24 0.61 -8.02
C ALA A 96 -11.10 -0.63 -7.14
N MET A 97 -10.95 -0.47 -5.82
CA MET A 97 -10.93 -1.59 -4.87
C MET A 97 -12.24 -2.36 -4.88
N THR A 98 -13.38 -1.65 -4.87
CA THR A 98 -14.71 -2.29 -4.96
C THR A 98 -14.87 -3.08 -6.27
N TRP A 99 -14.34 -2.56 -7.38
CA TRP A 99 -14.35 -3.26 -8.65
C TRP A 99 -13.49 -4.54 -8.61
N LEU A 100 -12.33 -4.50 -7.96
CA LEU A 100 -11.50 -5.71 -7.76
C LEU A 100 -12.21 -6.75 -6.89
N CYS A 101 -12.83 -6.33 -5.78
CA CYS A 101 -13.67 -7.20 -4.93
C CYS A 101 -14.82 -7.82 -5.74
N THR A 102 -15.51 -7.03 -6.54
CA THR A 102 -16.60 -7.48 -7.41
C THR A 102 -16.09 -8.47 -8.46
N ARG A 103 -14.94 -8.18 -9.07
CA ARG A 103 -14.29 -9.07 -10.04
C ARG A 103 -13.91 -10.39 -9.41
N ARG A 104 -13.36 -10.42 -8.20
CA ARG A 104 -13.09 -11.65 -7.44
C ARG A 104 -14.37 -12.47 -7.27
N ARG A 105 -15.46 -11.83 -6.82
CA ARG A 105 -16.75 -12.51 -6.55
C ARG A 105 -17.40 -13.10 -7.80
N HIS A 106 -17.18 -12.49 -8.96
CA HIS A 106 -17.75 -12.92 -10.24
C HIS A 106 -16.70 -13.52 -11.18
N GLN A 107 -15.61 -14.08 -10.64
CA GLN A 107 -14.69 -14.85 -11.47
C GLN A 107 -15.41 -16.09 -12.04
N PRO A 108 -15.21 -16.38 -13.33
CA PRO A 108 -15.78 -17.58 -13.94
C PRO A 108 -15.26 -18.83 -13.25
N GLU A 109 -16.09 -19.88 -13.19
CA GLU A 109 -15.65 -21.20 -12.73
C GLU A 109 -14.46 -21.66 -13.59
N GLY A 110 -13.34 -22.00 -12.93
CA GLY A 110 -12.07 -22.35 -13.58
C GLY A 110 -11.10 -21.19 -13.79
N ALA A 111 -11.41 -19.98 -13.31
CA ALA A 111 -10.43 -18.90 -13.23
C ALA A 111 -9.20 -19.31 -12.41
N SER A 112 -8.03 -18.86 -12.83
CA SER A 112 -6.77 -19.21 -12.16
C SER A 112 -6.80 -18.73 -10.70
N PRO A 113 -6.56 -19.61 -9.71
CA PRO A 113 -6.45 -19.21 -8.31
C PRO A 113 -5.23 -18.30 -8.06
N PHE A 114 -4.32 -18.22 -9.04
CA PHE A 114 -3.12 -17.39 -9.02
C PHE A 114 -3.30 -16.07 -9.77
N ALA A 115 -4.53 -15.67 -10.08
CA ALA A 115 -4.76 -14.39 -10.74
C ALA A 115 -4.29 -13.23 -9.85
N THR A 116 -3.36 -12.44 -10.38
CA THR A 116 -2.78 -11.28 -9.71
C THR A 116 -3.17 -9.98 -10.40
N VAL A 117 -2.99 -8.87 -9.69
CA VAL A 117 -3.16 -7.52 -10.20
C VAL A 117 -2.01 -6.65 -9.69
N GLY A 118 -1.44 -5.82 -10.56
CA GLY A 118 -0.46 -4.81 -10.17
C GLY A 118 -1.19 -3.62 -9.55
N VAL A 119 -0.65 -3.08 -8.47
CA VAL A 119 -1.22 -1.94 -7.76
C VAL A 119 -0.13 -0.90 -7.59
N ARG A 120 -0.42 0.31 -8.09
CA ARG A 120 0.35 1.51 -7.79
C ARG A 120 -0.41 2.30 -6.76
N LEU A 121 0.18 2.43 -5.57
CA LEU A 121 -0.38 3.18 -4.47
C LEU A 121 0.44 4.45 -4.25
N GLU A 122 -0.23 5.60 -4.34
CA GLU A 122 0.29 6.88 -3.91
C GLU A 122 -0.32 7.20 -2.55
N MET A 123 0.52 7.38 -1.54
CA MET A 123 0.14 7.66 -0.15
C MET A 123 0.55 9.08 0.23
N SER A 124 -0.41 9.88 0.67
CA SER A 124 -0.18 11.24 1.20
C SER A 124 -0.45 11.29 2.70
N PHE A 125 0.55 11.67 3.48
CA PHE A 125 0.44 11.90 4.92
C PHE A 125 0.04 13.35 5.14
N LEU A 126 -1.20 13.54 5.58
CA LEU A 126 -1.74 14.84 5.91
C LEU A 126 -1.36 15.09 7.37
N GLU A 127 -0.26 15.81 7.59
CA GLU A 127 0.05 16.31 8.93
C GLU A 127 -1.17 17.05 9.47
N GLN A 128 -1.54 16.82 10.72
CA GLN A 128 -2.48 17.70 11.41
C GLN A 128 -1.83 19.08 11.49
N THR A 129 -2.06 19.93 10.50
CA THR A 129 -1.83 21.37 10.63
C THR A 129 -2.93 21.96 11.52
N GLU A 130 -3.06 21.45 12.74
CA GLU A 130 -3.88 22.07 13.77
C GLU A 130 -2.96 22.89 14.69
N MET A 131 -2.85 24.18 14.32
CA MET A 131 -3.02 25.27 15.29
C MET A 131 -1.91 25.52 16.32
N GLU A 132 -0.63 25.43 15.96
CA GLU A 132 0.43 26.14 16.70
C GLU A 132 0.90 27.38 15.91
N ALA A 133 0.33 28.55 16.24
CA ALA A 133 0.94 29.91 16.16
C ALA A 133 -0.09 31.06 16.04
N GLY A 134 -1.40 30.79 16.17
CA GLY A 134 -2.43 31.85 16.22
C GLY A 134 -2.76 32.39 17.61
N PHE A 135 -2.34 31.69 18.70
CA PHE A 135 -2.83 31.97 20.06
C PHE A 135 -1.83 32.72 20.97
N VAL A 136 -0.63 33.10 20.50
CA VAL A 136 0.32 33.89 21.30
C VAL A 136 0.56 35.27 20.66
N ALA A 137 -0.50 35.97 20.27
CA ALA A 137 -0.39 37.37 19.86
C ALA A 137 -1.71 38.14 19.97
N GLN A 138 -2.50 37.98 21.04
CA GLN A 138 -3.56 38.95 21.35
C GLN A 138 -4.05 38.90 22.81
N GLY A 139 -3.70 39.95 23.56
CA GLY A 139 -4.25 40.31 24.88
C GLY A 139 -3.34 39.89 26.06
N LEU A 140 -2.89 40.74 26.97
CA LEU A 140 -3.30 42.08 27.44
C LEU A 140 -2.02 42.73 28.04
N ALA A 141 -1.68 43.97 27.67
CA ALA A 141 -2.01 45.21 28.41
C ALA A 141 -1.36 45.28 29.80
#